data_AF-A0A2V9LAM7-F1
#
_entry.id   AF-A0A2V9LAM7-F1
#
_cell.length_a   1.000
_cell.length_b   1.000
_cell.length_c   1.000
_cell.angle_alpha   90.00
_cell.angle_beta   90.00
_cell.angle_gamma   90.00
#
_symmetry.space_group_name_H-M   'P 1'
#
loop_
_entity.id
_entity.type
_entity.pdbx_description
1 polymer ?
#
loop_
_entity_poly.entity_id
_entity_poly.type
_entity_poly.pdbx_seq_one_letter_code
_entity_poly.pdbx_strand_id
1 'polypeptide(L)' 'MKIVVGSRGSKLALWQAGWVQDQLAAQGHEVEIKVIKT' A
#
# COMPACT_ATOMS: atom_id res chain seq x y z
N MET A 1 -3.20 -9.31 11.78
CA MET A 1 -2.90 -7.86 11.88
C MET A 1 -3.17 -7.26 10.52
N LYS A 2 -4.03 -6.25 10.44
CA LYS A 2 -4.36 -5.56 9.19
C LYS A 2 -3.43 -4.36 9.02
N ILE A 3 -2.64 -4.32 7.95
CA ILE A 3 -1.67 -3.25 7.69
C ILE A 3 -2.30 -2.27 6.71
N VAL A 4 -2.25 -0.97 7.02
CA VAL A 4 -2.76 0.08 6.13
C VAL A 4 -1.58 0.89 5.60
N VAL A 5 -1.38 0.84 4.28
CA VAL A 5 -0.34 1.61 3.58
C VAL A 5 -0.95 2.92 3.10
N GLY A 6 -0.59 4.01 3.78
CA GLY A 6 -0.95 5.36 3.35
C GLY A 6 -0.08 5.80 2.18
N SER A 7 -0.68 6.19 1.05
CA SER A 7 0.05 6.68 -0.12
C SER A 7 -0.52 7.99 -0.66
N ARG A 8 0.33 8.76 -1.35
CA ARG A 8 -0.10 9.98 -2.07
C ARG A 8 -0.79 9.57 -3.39
N GLY A 9 -1.67 10.42 -3.90
CA GLY A 9 -2.43 10.12 -5.13
C GLY A 9 -1.64 10.15 -6.44
N SER A 10 -0.31 10.34 -6.41
CA SER A 10 0.50 10.34 -7.63
C SER A 10 0.66 8.91 -8.17
N LYS A 11 0.75 8.77 -9.49
CA LYS A 11 0.89 7.45 -10.15
C LYS A 11 2.09 6.66 -9.63
N LEU A 12 3.22 7.33 -9.40
CA LEU A 12 4.42 6.70 -8.83
C LEU A 12 4.19 6.22 -7.39
N ALA A 13 3.51 7.03 -6.55
CA ALA A 13 3.27 6.67 -5.17
C ALA A 13 2.27 5.51 -5.04
N LEU A 14 1.27 5.42 -5.93
CA LEU A 14 0.39 4.26 -6.02
C LEU A 14 1.14 2.99 -6.44
N TRP A 15 2.05 3.10 -7.43
CA TRP A 15 2.89 1.98 -7.84
C TRP A 15 3.79 1.49 -6.71
N GLN A 16 4.44 2.41 -5.99
CA GLN A 16 5.27 2.08 -4.82
C GLN A 16 4.44 1.42 -3.72
N ALA A 17 3.21 1.90 -3.46
CA ALA A 17 2.32 1.31 -2.47
C ALA A 17 1.85 -0.10 -2.85
N GLY A 18 1.56 -0.34 -4.13
CA GLY A 18 1.25 -1.66 -4.66
C GLY A 18 2.41 -2.65 -4.48
N TRP A 19 3.63 -2.23 -4.80
CA TRP A 19 4.81 -3.05 -4.60
C TRP A 19 5.01 -3.48 -3.13
N VAL A 20 4.80 -2.57 -2.18
CA VAL A 20 4.86 -2.89 -0.74
C VAL A 20 3.70 -3.82 -0.33
N GLN A 21 2.50 -3.59 -0.87
CA GLN A 21 1.34 -4.45 -0.62
C GLN A 21 1.63 -5.89 -1.06
N ASP A 22 2.19 -6.09 -2.24
CA ASP A 22 2.51 -7.42 -2.78
C ASP A 22 3.55 -8.15 -1.92
N GLN A 23 4.58 -7.45 -1.44
CA GLN A 23 5.59 -8.05 -0.56
C GLN A 23 5.00 -8.48 0.79
N LEU A 24 4.12 -7.68 1.37
CA LEU A 24 3.47 -7.99 2.64
C LEU A 24 2.41 -9.08 2.47
N ALA A 25 1.67 -9.08 1.35
CA ALA A 25 0.73 -10.13 1.01
C ALA A 25 1.43 -11.47 0.80
N ALA A 26 2.61 -11.49 0.17
CA ALA A 26 3.44 -12.68 0.03
C ALA A 26 3.91 -13.25 1.39
N GLN A 27 3.98 -12.43 2.43
CA GLN A 27 4.29 -12.85 3.79
C GLN A 27 3.04 -13.27 4.59
N GLY A 28 1.85 -13.26 3.97
CA GLY A 28 0.58 -13.64 4.60
C GLY A 28 -0.08 -12.52 5.40
N HIS A 29 0.33 -11.26 5.20
CA HIS A 29 -0.29 -10.11 5.85
C HIS A 29 -1.42 -9.51 5.00
N GLU A 30 -2.51 -9.17 5.66
CA GLU A 30 -3.65 -8.52 5.02
C GLU A 30 -3.38 -7.00 4.95
N VAL A 31 -3.22 -6.48 3.72
CA VAL A 31 -2.77 -5.11 3.48
C VAL A 31 -3.75 -4.31 2.63
N GLU A 32 -4.06 -3.09 3.07
CA GLU A 32 -4.96 -2.15 2.40
C GLU A 32 -4.23 -0.86 2.03
N ILE A 33 -4.37 -0.40 0.78
CA ILE A 33 -3.79 0.88 0.33
C ILE A 33 -4.83 1.99 0.52
N LYS A 34 -4.46 3.02 1.28
CA LYS A 34 -5.29 4.21 1.51
C LYS A 34 -4.65 5.45 0.90
N VAL A 35 -5.34 6.06 -0.06
CA VAL A 35 -4.86 7.29 -0.70
C VAL A 35 -5.19 8.48 0.20
N ILE A 36 -4.16 9.17 0.66
CA ILE A 36 -4.29 10.38 1.49
C ILE A 36 -4.09 11.59 0.57
N LYS A 37 -5.14 12.41 0.44
CA LYS A 37 -5.00 13.74 -0.17
C LYS A 37 -4.29 14.64 0.84
N THR A 38 -3.17 15.18 0.41
CA THR A 38 -2.45 16.25 1.11
C THR A 38 -2.83 17.58 0.49
#